data_AF-A0A2L2LZF5-F1
#
_entry.id   AF-A0A2L2LZF5-F1
#
_cell.length_a   1.000
_cell.length_b   1.000
_cell.length_c   1.000
_cell.angle_alpha   90.00
_cell.angle_beta   90.00
_cell.angle_gamma   90.00
#
_symmetry.space_group_name_H-M   'P 1'
#
loop_
_entity.id
_entity.type
_entity.pdbx_description
1 polymer ?
#
loop_
_entity_poly.entity_id
_entity_poly.type
_entity_poly.pdbx_seq_one_letter_code
_entity_poly.pdbx_strand_id
1 'polypeptide(L)'
;MNKNPPPKQNGFVLAWEFIWKQTKKPADQSTFWMYLFLGILLLGGLGFWFEFLKFLANKATDSSAMKTALILFAPPIINTSAIQLCLSKNDVKLHTKSTLIIFIVLVNLTCILLLFFDPQFSSYKFWLPMIFILIFTLWASWIQSSLNTDLYDTPPKQASIGGTDLDKPLNGDIPDGFKS
;
A
#
# COMPACT_ATOMS: atom_id res chain seq x y z
N MET A 1 23.83 -21.54 31.53
CA MET A 1 23.11 -20.62 30.62
C MET A 1 23.85 -20.57 29.29
N ASN A 2 23.44 -21.38 28.32
CA ASN A 2 24.04 -21.37 26.99
C ASN A 2 23.21 -20.43 26.10
N LYS A 3 23.49 -19.12 26.15
CA LYS A 3 22.93 -18.15 25.20
C LYS A 3 23.85 -18.06 24.01
N ASN A 4 23.81 -19.07 23.13
CA ASN A 4 24.30 -18.88 21.79
C ASN A 4 23.53 -17.68 21.19
N PRO A 5 24.20 -16.63 20.69
CA PRO A 5 23.49 -15.56 20.00
C PRO A 5 22.69 -16.18 18.86
N PRO A 6 21.43 -15.74 18.63
CA PRO A 6 20.66 -16.23 17.50
C PRO A 6 21.50 -16.04 16.23
N PRO A 7 21.48 -17.02 15.30
CA PRO A 7 22.29 -16.94 14.10
C PRO A 7 22.02 -15.61 13.40
N LYS A 8 23.09 -14.94 12.93
CA LYS A 8 23.02 -13.69 12.15
C LYS A 8 22.10 -13.91 10.94
N GLN A 9 20.81 -13.65 11.09
CA GLN A 9 19.86 -13.73 10.00
C GLN A 9 20.00 -12.48 9.13
N ASN A 10 20.08 -12.70 7.81
CA ASN A 10 20.17 -11.61 6.85
C ASN A 10 18.90 -10.76 6.90
N GLY A 11 19.03 -9.46 7.19
CA GLY A 11 17.92 -8.52 7.27
C GLY A 11 17.08 -8.43 5.99
N PHE A 12 17.70 -8.66 4.82
CA PHE A 12 16.99 -8.73 3.54
C PHE A 12 16.08 -9.94 3.44
N VAL A 13 16.51 -11.11 3.93
CA VAL A 13 15.71 -12.34 3.92
C VAL A 13 14.49 -12.15 4.84
N LEU A 14 14.69 -11.58 6.02
CA LEU A 14 13.60 -11.27 6.94
C LEU A 14 12.62 -10.24 6.37
N ALA A 15 13.13 -9.23 5.66
CA ALA A 15 12.29 -8.26 4.98
C ALA A 15 11.48 -8.90 3.86
N TRP A 16 12.11 -9.76 3.06
CA TRP A 16 11.46 -10.50 1.99
C TRP A 16 10.36 -11.43 2.51
N GLU A 17 10.64 -12.23 3.55
CA GLU A 17 9.65 -13.11 4.19
C GLU A 17 8.43 -12.33 4.70
N PHE A 18 8.67 -11.19 5.35
CA PHE A 18 7.59 -10.32 5.81
C PHE A 18 6.75 -9.80 4.65
N ILE A 19 7.40 -9.23 3.62
CA ILE A 19 6.75 -8.67 2.44
C ILE A 19 5.91 -9.74 1.74
N TRP A 20 6.45 -10.95 1.57
CA TRP A 20 5.78 -12.05 0.91
C TRP A 20 4.57 -12.54 1.70
N LYS A 21 4.70 -12.63 3.03
CA LYS A 21 3.59 -12.95 3.93
C LYS A 21 2.45 -11.93 3.81
N GLN A 22 2.78 -10.64 3.82
CA GLN A 22 1.78 -9.57 3.68
C GLN A 22 1.15 -9.50 2.29
N THR A 23 1.90 -9.91 1.26
CA THR A 23 1.36 -10.00 -0.11
C THR A 23 0.27 -11.06 -0.18
N LYS A 24 0.47 -12.23 0.44
CA LYS A 24 -0.48 -13.35 0.37
C LYS A 24 -1.67 -13.23 1.31
N LYS A 25 -1.46 -12.67 2.51
CA LYS A 25 -2.44 -12.67 3.60
C LYS A 25 -3.83 -12.12 3.21
N PRO A 26 -3.97 -11.01 2.47
CA PRO A 26 -5.29 -10.46 2.14
C PRO A 26 -5.87 -10.98 0.81
N ALA A 27 -5.20 -11.91 0.11
CA ALA A 27 -5.61 -12.34 -1.23
C ALA A 27 -7.02 -12.98 -1.28
N ASP A 28 -7.45 -13.59 -0.18
CA ASP A 28 -8.75 -14.26 -0.07
C ASP A 28 -9.84 -13.39 0.59
N GLN A 29 -9.59 -12.10 0.80
CA GLN A 29 -10.50 -11.20 1.53
C GLN A 29 -11.25 -10.27 0.57
N SER A 30 -12.57 -10.35 0.55
CA SER A 30 -13.42 -9.61 -0.39
C SER A 30 -13.40 -8.11 -0.13
N THR A 31 -13.50 -7.69 1.14
CA THR A 31 -13.44 -6.28 1.55
C THR A 31 -12.14 -5.62 1.13
N PHE A 32 -11.03 -6.37 1.20
CA PHE A 32 -9.72 -5.89 0.80
C PHE A 32 -9.64 -5.58 -0.70
N TRP A 33 -10.15 -6.48 -1.54
CA TRP A 33 -10.22 -6.25 -2.99
C TRP A 33 -11.12 -5.07 -3.35
N MET A 34 -12.26 -4.93 -2.66
CA MET A 34 -13.15 -3.80 -2.84
C MET A 34 -12.47 -2.47 -2.50
N TYR A 35 -11.70 -2.43 -1.41
CA TYR A 35 -10.89 -1.27 -1.06
C TYR A 35 -9.84 -0.93 -2.13
N LEU A 36 -9.14 -1.93 -2.67
CA LEU A 36 -8.15 -1.71 -3.74
C LEU A 36 -8.80 -1.17 -5.02
N PHE A 37 -9.87 -1.80 -5.51
CA PHE A 37 -10.49 -1.40 -6.77
C PHE A 37 -11.29 -0.10 -6.64
N LEU A 38 -12.15 0.02 -5.63
CA LEU A 38 -12.97 1.21 -5.47
C LEU A 38 -12.18 2.37 -4.87
N GLY A 39 -11.45 2.13 -3.78
CA GLY A 39 -10.71 3.18 -3.07
C GLY A 39 -9.49 3.67 -3.84
N ILE A 40 -8.61 2.74 -4.26
CA ILE A 40 -7.32 3.14 -4.84
C ILE A 40 -7.45 3.38 -6.34
N LEU A 41 -8.01 2.45 -7.11
CA LEU A 41 -8.04 2.55 -8.58
C LEU A 41 -9.12 3.49 -9.11
N LEU A 42 -10.36 3.40 -8.61
CA LEU A 42 -11.43 4.29 -9.06
C LEU A 42 -11.30 5.67 -8.42
N LEU A 43 -11.40 5.75 -7.09
CA LEU A 43 -11.41 7.04 -6.38
C LEU A 43 -10.03 7.72 -6.42
N GLY A 44 -8.94 7.00 -6.15
CA GLY A 44 -7.59 7.55 -6.28
C GLY A 44 -7.22 7.94 -7.72
N GLY A 45 -7.79 7.24 -8.71
CA GLY A 45 -7.54 7.48 -10.14
C GLY A 45 -8.37 8.59 -10.77
N LEU A 46 -9.24 9.28 -10.02
CA LEU A 46 -10.20 10.25 -10.56
C LEU A 46 -9.59 11.31 -11.48
N GLY A 47 -8.38 11.80 -11.17
CA GLY A 47 -7.67 12.77 -12.02
C GLY A 47 -7.37 12.21 -13.41
N PHE A 48 -6.93 10.95 -13.49
CA PHE A 48 -6.72 10.27 -14.77
C PHE A 48 -8.04 9.99 -15.48
N TRP A 49 -9.06 9.50 -14.76
CA TRP A 49 -10.38 9.23 -15.34
C TRP A 49 -11.01 10.48 -15.94
N PHE A 50 -10.86 11.64 -15.29
CA PHE A 50 -11.34 12.92 -15.80
C PHE A 50 -10.71 13.28 -17.16
N GLU A 51 -9.39 13.18 -17.27
CA GLU A 51 -8.70 13.46 -18.54
C GLU A 51 -8.99 12.40 -19.61
N PHE A 52 -9.13 11.13 -19.22
CA PHE A 52 -9.55 10.06 -20.12
C PHE A 52 -10.95 10.30 -20.71
N LEU A 53 -11.92 10.74 -19.88
CA LEU A 53 -13.26 11.07 -20.35
C LEU A 53 -13.27 12.29 -21.28
N LYS A 54 -12.43 13.30 -21.02
CA LYS A 54 -12.26 14.44 -21.95
C LYS A 54 -11.70 13.99 -23.30
N PHE A 55 -10.75 13.08 -23.29
CA PHE A 55 -10.18 12.48 -24.50
C PHE A 55 -11.24 11.72 -25.29
N LEU A 56 -12.02 10.85 -24.65
CA LEU A 56 -13.13 10.11 -25.30
C LEU A 56 -14.21 11.02 -25.86
N ALA A 57 -14.50 12.14 -25.19
CA ALA A 57 -15.47 13.13 -25.65
C ALA A 57 -14.95 14.03 -26.80
N ASN A 58 -13.75 13.77 -27.34
CA ASN A 58 -13.05 14.63 -28.29
C ASN A 58 -12.90 16.09 -27.81
N LYS A 59 -12.92 16.31 -26.48
CA LYS A 59 -12.73 17.63 -25.85
C LYS A 59 -11.25 17.91 -25.55
N ALA A 60 -10.39 16.90 -25.67
CA ALA A 60 -8.95 17.03 -25.52
C ALA A 60 -8.27 16.73 -26.86
N THR A 61 -7.41 17.65 -27.29
CA THR A 61 -6.65 17.55 -28.55
C THR A 61 -5.29 16.86 -28.35
N ASP A 62 -4.82 16.74 -27.10
CA ASP A 62 -3.50 16.18 -26.76
C ASP A 62 -3.57 15.26 -25.52
N SER A 63 -2.78 14.19 -25.58
CA SER A 63 -2.56 13.19 -24.52
C SER A 63 -1.69 13.68 -23.36
N SER A 64 -1.09 14.87 -23.46
CA SER A 64 -0.22 15.44 -22.43
C SER A 64 -0.88 15.51 -21.04
N ALA A 65 -2.13 15.96 -20.96
CA ALA A 65 -2.85 16.03 -19.70
C ALA A 65 -3.09 14.63 -19.08
N MET A 66 -3.44 13.64 -19.90
CA MET A 66 -3.59 12.25 -19.44
C MET A 66 -2.26 11.67 -18.94
N LYS A 67 -1.16 11.97 -19.65
CA LYS A 67 0.19 11.55 -19.27
C LYS A 67 0.58 12.11 -17.91
N THR A 68 0.42 13.41 -17.70
CA THR A 68 0.71 14.07 -16.42
C THR A 68 -0.17 13.54 -15.30
N ALA A 69 -1.48 13.37 -15.54
CA ALA A 69 -2.40 12.80 -14.56
C ALA A 69 -1.99 11.37 -14.16
N LEU A 70 -1.55 10.55 -15.11
CA LEU A 70 -1.10 9.19 -14.84
C LEU A 70 0.21 9.15 -14.04
N ILE A 71 1.17 10.02 -14.35
CA ILE A 71 2.42 10.12 -13.57
C ILE A 71 2.13 10.61 -12.14
N LEU A 72 1.25 11.60 -11.99
CA LEU A 72 0.90 12.18 -10.69
C LEU A 72 -0.03 11.32 -9.84
N PHE A 73 -0.61 10.26 -10.40
CA PHE A 73 -1.38 9.27 -9.63
C PHE A 73 -0.49 8.51 -8.63
N ALA A 74 0.74 8.18 -9.00
CA ALA A 74 1.57 7.26 -8.23
C ALA A 74 2.16 7.88 -6.92
N PRO A 75 2.77 9.08 -6.94
CA PRO A 75 3.43 9.66 -5.76
C PRO A 75 2.52 9.80 -4.52
N PRO A 76 1.28 10.30 -4.62
CA PRO A 76 0.40 10.41 -3.45
C PRO A 76 0.14 9.07 -2.78
N ILE A 77 -0.11 8.01 -3.56
CA ILE A 77 -0.41 6.67 -3.05
C ILE A 77 0.81 6.06 -2.37
N ILE A 78 1.96 6.08 -3.05
CA ILE A 78 3.15 5.42 -2.53
C ILE A 78 3.71 6.17 -1.31
N ASN A 79 3.64 7.50 -1.28
CA ASN A 79 4.10 8.30 -0.14
C ASN A 79 3.15 8.16 1.06
N THR A 80 1.84 8.09 0.82
CA THR A 80 0.87 7.77 1.87
C THR A 80 1.12 6.39 2.46
N SER A 81 1.40 5.41 1.60
CA SER A 81 1.75 4.06 2.03
C SER A 81 3.04 4.04 2.86
N ALA A 82 4.05 4.84 2.49
CA ALA A 82 5.28 5.01 3.24
C ALA A 82 5.02 5.55 4.65
N ILE A 83 4.25 6.63 4.76
CA ILE A 83 3.91 7.27 6.04
C ILE A 83 3.13 6.28 6.92
N GLN A 84 2.12 5.61 6.36
CA GLN A 84 1.33 4.64 7.11
C GLN A 84 2.16 3.44 7.56
N LEU A 85 3.15 3.00 6.77
CA LEU A 85 4.10 1.97 7.18
C LEU A 85 5.02 2.43 8.32
N CYS A 86 5.49 3.67 8.26
CA CYS A 86 6.31 4.28 9.32
C CYS A 86 5.54 4.40 10.63
N LEU A 87 4.29 4.87 10.56
CA LEU A 87 3.39 5.08 11.70
C LEU A 87 2.66 3.83 12.17
N SER A 88 2.75 2.72 11.44
CA SER A 88 2.08 1.47 11.79
C SER A 88 2.50 1.02 13.18
N LYS A 89 1.51 0.76 14.04
CA LYS A 89 1.69 0.15 15.37
C LYS A 89 2.06 -1.33 15.30
N ASN A 90 1.99 -1.93 14.11
CA ASN A 90 2.47 -3.29 13.89
C ASN A 90 4.01 -3.32 13.95
N ASP A 91 4.58 -4.39 14.52
CA ASP A 91 6.03 -4.63 14.62
C ASP A 91 6.68 -4.94 13.25
N VAL A 92 6.60 -3.97 12.33
CA VAL A 92 7.33 -4.02 11.07
C VAL A 92 8.80 -3.75 11.38
N LYS A 93 9.64 -4.77 11.15
CA LYS A 93 11.09 -4.70 11.40
C LYS A 93 11.69 -3.51 10.64
N LEU A 94 12.64 -2.81 11.29
CA LEU A 94 13.29 -1.62 10.73
C LEU A 94 13.89 -1.87 9.34
N HIS A 95 14.54 -3.01 9.14
CA HIS A 95 15.13 -3.39 7.84
C HIS A 95 14.07 -3.44 6.73
N THR A 96 12.86 -3.92 7.01
CA THR A 96 11.75 -3.95 6.04
C THR A 96 11.28 -2.56 5.68
N LYS A 97 11.16 -1.66 6.68
CA LYS A 97 10.81 -0.25 6.45
C LYS A 97 11.86 0.42 5.57
N SER A 98 13.14 0.25 5.88
CA SER A 98 14.25 0.82 5.11
C SER A 98 14.29 0.33 3.66
N THR A 99 14.11 -0.98 3.42
CA THR A 99 14.06 -1.53 2.06
C THR A 99 12.92 -0.92 1.26
N LEU A 100 11.71 -0.87 1.81
CA LEU A 100 10.56 -0.30 1.12
C LEU A 100 10.77 1.20 0.83
N ILE A 101 11.27 1.98 1.79
CA ILE A 101 11.54 3.42 1.61
C ILE A 101 12.50 3.67 0.44
N ILE A 102 13.55 2.86 0.27
CA ILE A 102 14.48 3.00 -0.87
C ILE A 102 13.73 2.89 -2.20
N PHE A 103 12.87 1.87 -2.36
CA PHE A 103 12.09 1.72 -3.58
C PHE A 103 11.10 2.87 -3.79
N ILE A 104 10.51 3.39 -2.71
CA ILE A 104 9.61 4.55 -2.77
C ILE A 104 10.35 5.79 -3.29
N VAL A 105 11.57 6.03 -2.83
CA VAL A 105 12.43 7.10 -3.35
C VAL A 105 12.74 6.90 -4.83
N LEU A 106 13.06 5.68 -5.26
CA LEU A 106 13.32 5.36 -6.67
C LEU A 106 12.09 5.60 -7.56
N VAL A 107 10.89 5.25 -7.08
CA VAL A 107 9.64 5.53 -7.81
C VAL A 107 9.41 7.03 -7.95
N ASN A 108 9.51 7.80 -6.86
CA ASN A 108 9.34 9.26 -6.91
C ASN A 108 10.37 9.91 -7.84
N LEU A 109 11.64 9.49 -7.77
CA LEU A 109 12.68 9.97 -8.68
C LEU A 109 12.32 9.66 -10.13
N THR A 110 11.85 8.43 -10.41
CA THR A 110 11.44 8.04 -11.77
C THR A 110 10.27 8.88 -12.28
N CYS A 111 9.28 9.19 -11.44
CA CYS A 111 8.17 10.09 -11.79
C CYS A 111 8.68 11.49 -12.15
N ILE A 112 9.63 12.03 -11.39
CA ILE A 112 10.27 13.33 -11.68
C ILE A 112 10.98 13.27 -13.03
N LEU A 113 11.76 12.21 -13.30
CA LEU A 113 12.46 12.04 -14.57
C LEU A 113 11.49 11.92 -15.76
N LEU A 114 10.36 11.23 -15.59
CA LEU A 114 9.32 11.14 -16.62
C LEU A 114 8.67 12.50 -16.92
N LEU A 115 8.41 13.31 -15.90
CA LEU A 115 7.91 14.67 -16.08
C LEU A 115 8.95 15.60 -16.72
N PHE A 116 10.23 15.44 -16.38
CA PHE A 116 11.30 16.30 -16.87
C PHE A 116 11.69 16.01 -18.32
N PHE A 117 11.90 14.75 -18.68
CA PHE A 117 12.28 14.35 -20.04
C PHE A 117 11.09 14.28 -21.00
N ASP A 118 9.88 14.26 -20.46
CA ASP A 118 8.62 14.29 -21.18
C ASP A 118 8.56 13.36 -22.42
N PRO A 119 8.84 12.05 -22.26
CA PRO A 119 8.76 11.13 -23.40
C PRO A 119 7.35 11.15 -24.02
N GLN A 120 7.28 10.89 -25.32
CA GLN A 120 6.00 10.77 -26.03
C GLN A 120 5.15 9.66 -25.41
N PHE A 121 3.84 9.89 -25.33
CA PHE A 121 2.90 8.97 -24.68
C PHE A 121 2.87 7.58 -25.34
N SER A 122 3.08 7.48 -26.65
CA SER A 122 3.16 6.21 -27.39
C SER A 122 4.52 5.51 -27.28
N SER A 123 5.52 6.13 -26.66
CA SER A 123 6.88 5.60 -26.60
C SER A 123 7.04 4.52 -25.52
N TYR A 124 7.82 3.49 -25.82
CA TYR A 124 8.25 2.51 -24.81
C TYR A 124 9.02 3.16 -23.64
N LYS A 125 9.70 4.29 -23.90
CA LYS A 125 10.43 5.06 -22.88
C LYS A 125 9.49 5.65 -21.81
N PHE A 126 8.22 5.86 -22.15
CA PHE A 126 7.18 6.24 -21.21
C PHE A 126 6.57 5.00 -20.55
N TRP A 127 6.07 4.05 -21.35
CA TRP A 127 5.28 2.94 -20.83
C TRP A 127 6.05 1.94 -19.97
N LEU A 128 7.30 1.62 -20.32
CA LEU A 128 8.11 0.65 -19.56
C LEU A 128 8.31 1.09 -18.09
N PRO A 129 8.84 2.30 -17.79
CA PRO A 129 8.95 2.76 -16.41
C PRO A 129 7.58 3.04 -15.78
N MET A 130 6.59 3.52 -16.53
CA MET A 130 5.26 3.80 -15.98
C MET A 130 4.56 2.53 -15.48
N ILE A 131 4.60 1.42 -16.24
CA ILE A 131 4.05 0.13 -15.82
C ILE A 131 4.73 -0.35 -14.55
N PHE A 132 6.06 -0.26 -14.48
CA PHE A 132 6.81 -0.63 -13.29
C PHE A 132 6.40 0.22 -12.07
N ILE A 133 6.27 1.54 -12.23
CA ILE A 133 5.82 2.47 -11.20
C ILE A 133 4.42 2.11 -10.70
N LEU A 134 3.48 1.84 -11.61
CA LEU A 134 2.10 1.49 -11.25
C LEU A 134 2.03 0.18 -10.48
N ILE A 135 2.69 -0.87 -10.97
CA ILE A 135 2.75 -2.18 -10.29
C ILE A 135 3.34 -2.01 -8.89
N PHE A 136 4.48 -1.31 -8.78
CA PHE A 136 5.14 -1.14 -7.49
C PHE A 136 4.32 -0.28 -6.53
N THR A 137 3.68 0.78 -7.02
CA THR A 137 2.83 1.66 -6.20
C THR A 137 1.62 0.92 -5.64
N LEU A 138 0.92 0.16 -6.50
CA LEU A 138 -0.21 -0.65 -6.08
C LEU A 138 0.24 -1.76 -5.11
N TRP A 139 1.38 -2.38 -5.36
CA TRP A 139 1.93 -3.41 -4.47
C TRP A 139 2.38 -2.85 -3.11
N ALA A 140 3.02 -1.68 -3.07
CA ALA A 140 3.38 -1.00 -1.82
C ALA A 140 2.13 -0.62 -1.02
N SER A 141 1.10 -0.12 -1.70
CA SER A 141 -0.18 0.19 -1.08
C SER A 141 -0.91 -1.07 -0.58
N TRP A 142 -0.82 -2.18 -1.33
CA TRP A 142 -1.31 -3.50 -0.91
C TRP A 142 -0.64 -3.95 0.39
N ILE A 143 0.70 -3.94 0.45
CA ILE A 143 1.44 -4.34 1.66
C ILE A 143 1.03 -3.46 2.84
N GLN A 144 0.94 -2.15 2.65
CA GLN A 144 0.55 -1.25 3.72
C GLN A 144 -0.89 -1.53 4.19
N SER A 145 -1.83 -1.68 3.25
CA SER A 145 -3.24 -1.95 3.57
C SER A 145 -3.42 -3.28 4.27
N SER A 146 -2.59 -4.29 3.97
CA SER A 146 -2.64 -5.60 4.63
C SER A 146 -2.36 -5.56 6.13
N LEU A 147 -1.74 -4.47 6.61
CA LEU A 147 -1.47 -4.21 8.02
C LEU A 147 -2.69 -3.64 8.76
N ASN A 148 -3.71 -3.18 8.04
CA ASN A 148 -4.96 -2.74 8.62
C ASN A 148 -5.90 -3.94 8.81
N THR A 149 -6.20 -4.28 10.06
CA THR A 149 -7.09 -5.40 10.41
C THR A 149 -8.54 -5.16 10.01
N ASP A 150 -8.95 -3.91 9.82
CA ASP A 150 -10.35 -3.55 9.53
C ASP A 150 -10.73 -3.86 8.07
N LEU A 151 -9.75 -4.13 7.21
CA LEU A 151 -9.97 -4.51 5.81
C LEU A 151 -10.17 -6.02 5.62
N TYR A 152 -10.20 -6.80 6.71
CA TYR A 152 -10.43 -8.23 6.69
C TYR A 152 -11.91 -8.54 6.99
N ASP A 153 -12.46 -9.53 6.30
CA ASP A 153 -13.89 -9.89 6.39
C ASP A 153 -14.25 -10.47 7.77
N THR A 154 -13.24 -10.98 8.50
CA THR A 154 -13.42 -11.50 9.85
C THR A 154 -12.97 -10.46 10.87
N PRO A 155 -13.82 -10.12 11.86
CA PRO A 155 -13.43 -9.20 12.90
C PRO A 155 -12.25 -9.78 13.70
N PRO A 156 -11.31 -8.94 14.15
CA PRO A 156 -10.20 -9.40 14.98
C PRO A 156 -10.74 -10.10 16.23
N LYS A 157 -10.07 -11.16 16.70
CA LYS A 157 -10.51 -11.98 17.87
C LYS A 157 -10.73 -11.17 19.16
N GLN A 158 -10.22 -9.95 19.24
CA GLN A 158 -10.35 -9.03 20.36
C GLN A 158 -11.47 -7.99 20.18
N ALA A 159 -12.13 -7.95 19.02
CA ALA A 159 -13.31 -7.11 18.85
C ALA A 159 -14.42 -7.68 19.75
N SER A 160 -14.99 -6.82 20.60
CA SER A 160 -16.22 -7.12 21.35
C SER A 160 -17.42 -7.15 20.41
N ILE A 161 -17.43 -8.11 19.49
CA ILE A 161 -18.65 -8.54 18.81
C ILE A 161 -19.45 -9.26 19.88
N GLY A 162 -20.50 -8.60 20.38
CA GLY A 162 -21.42 -9.15 21.37
C GLY A 162 -21.74 -10.59 21.01
N GLY A 163 -21.24 -11.52 21.83
CA GLY A 163 -21.36 -12.94 21.55
C GLY A 163 -22.82 -13.35 21.56
N THR A 164 -23.12 -14.50 20.94
CA THR A 164 -24.44 -15.14 21.04
C THR A 164 -24.75 -15.61 22.47
N ASP A 165 -23.74 -15.68 23.32
CA ASP A 165 -23.82 -16.11 24.71
C ASP A 165 -23.77 -14.89 25.63
N LEU A 166 -24.96 -14.39 26.01
CA LEU A 166 -25.16 -13.22 26.86
C LEU A 166 -24.66 -13.43 28.30
N ASP A 167 -24.46 -14.69 28.71
CA ASP A 167 -24.01 -15.07 30.05
C ASP A 167 -22.48 -15.27 30.12
N LYS A 168 -21.79 -15.15 28.99
CA LYS A 168 -20.34 -15.30 28.95
C LYS A 168 -19.69 -14.13 29.70
N PRO A 169 -18.84 -14.39 30.71
CA PRO A 169 -18.21 -13.31 31.46
C PRO A 169 -17.41 -12.42 30.51
N LEU A 170 -17.69 -11.11 30.57
CA LEU A 170 -16.93 -10.08 29.86
C LEU A 170 -15.46 -10.25 30.23
N ASN A 171 -14.59 -10.33 29.21
CA ASN A 171 -13.15 -10.38 29.45
C ASN A 171 -12.71 -8.99 29.95
N GLY A 172 -12.77 -8.79 31.27
CA GLY A 172 -12.49 -7.54 31.97
C GLY A 172 -11.00 -7.25 32.10
N ASP A 173 -10.20 -7.56 31.08
CA ASP A 173 -8.80 -7.19 31.06
C ASP A 173 -8.72 -5.66 30.89
N ILE A 174 -8.54 -4.97 32.01
CA ILE A 174 -8.29 -3.53 32.04
C ILE A 174 -6.95 -3.29 31.31
N PRO A 175 -6.89 -2.43 30.28
CA PRO A 175 -5.64 -2.11 29.61
C PRO A 175 -4.62 -1.57 30.61
N ASP A 176 -3.38 -2.09 30.56
CA ASP A 176 -2.26 -1.62 31.39
C ASP A 176 -2.11 -0.09 31.27
N GLY A 177 -2.59 0.64 32.27
CA GLY A 177 -2.62 2.11 32.27
C GLY A 177 -3.79 2.72 33.02
N PHE A 178 -4.91 2.00 33.18
CA PHE A 178 -5.99 2.41 34.07
C PHE A 178 -5.82 1.74 35.44
N LYS A 179 -5.08 2.38 36.33
CA LYS A 179 -5.08 2.03 37.76
C LYS A 179 -6.22 2.79 38.43
N SER A 180 -7.03 2.10 39.22
CA SER A 180 -7.95 2.71 40.19
C SER A 180 -7.18 3.41 41.30
#